data_AF-A0A2T2V6R2-F1
#
_entry.id   AF-A0A2T2V6R2-F1
#
_cell.length_a   1.000
_cell.length_b   1.000
_cell.length_c   1.000
_cell.angle_alpha   90.00
_cell.angle_beta   90.00
_cell.angle_gamma   90.00
#
_symmetry.space_group_name_H-M   'P 1'
#
loop_
_entity.id
_entity.type
_entity.pdbx_description
1 polymer ?
#
loop_
_entity_poly.entity_id
_entity_poly.type
_entity_poly.pdbx_seq_one_letter_code
_entity_poly.pdbx_strand_id
1 'polypeptide(L)' 'MGAFPPALPLRLVLMFSIYGDRVLDPFLGTGTTALAAALTGRNAVGYDVDATFRPAVRKRLLQAPSRSHALNRPTPA' A
#
# COMPACT_ATOMS: atom_id res chain seq x y z
N MET A 1 -1.42 -6.22 18.72
CA MET A 1 -1.09 -5.18 17.72
C MET A 1 -2.26 -5.03 16.76
N GLY A 2 -2.75 -3.80 16.56
CA GLY A 2 -3.90 -3.52 15.70
C GLY A 2 -3.46 -3.21 14.27
N ALA A 3 -3.78 -4.10 13.33
CA ALA A 3 -3.77 -3.73 11.92
C ALA A 3 -5.07 -2.97 11.62
N PHE A 4 -4.98 -1.79 11.03
CA PHE A 4 -6.16 -1.08 10.56
C PHE A 4 -6.72 -1.71 9.27
N PRO A 5 -8.04 -1.59 9.01
CA PRO A 5 -8.65 -2.13 7.81
C PRO A 5 -7.97 -1.59 6.54
N PRO A 6 -7.68 -2.41 5.52
CA PRO A 6 -7.02 -1.98 4.28
C PRO A 6 -7.74 -0.85 3.53
N ALA A 7 -9.05 -0.69 3.73
CA ALA A 7 -9.84 0.38 3.12
C ALA A 7 -9.43 1.78 3.63
N LEU A 8 -8.95 1.89 4.87
CA LEU A 8 -8.54 3.16 5.46
C LEU A 8 -7.33 3.79 4.74
N PRO A 9 -6.16 3.13 4.63
CA PRO A 9 -5.00 3.70 3.93
C PRO A 9 -5.32 3.93 2.45
N LEU A 10 -6.14 3.09 1.82
CA LEU A 10 -6.57 3.28 0.44
C LEU A 10 -7.31 4.62 0.26
N ARG A 11 -8.29 4.90 1.13
CA ARG A 11 -9.01 6.18 1.11
C ARG A 11 -8.08 7.36 1.34
N LEU A 12 -7.20 7.28 2.34
CA LEU A 12 -6.28 8.37 2.66
C LEU A 12 -5.33 8.67 1.50
N VAL A 13 -4.75 7.65 0.88
CA VAL A 13 -3.89 7.84 -0.30
C VAL A 13 -4.67 8.48 -1.45
N LEU A 14 -5.89 8.02 -1.74
CA LEU A 14 -6.70 8.59 -2.82
C LEU A 14 -7.13 10.04 -2.56
N MET A 15 -7.40 10.39 -1.30
CA MET A 15 -7.86 11.74 -0.92
C MET A 15 -6.73 12.77 -0.86
N PHE A 16 -5.52 12.36 -0.48
CA PHE A 16 -4.42 13.27 -0.13
C PHE A 16 -3.19 13.15 -1.04
N SER A 17 -3.29 12.42 -2.14
CA SER A 17 -2.22 12.34 -3.14
C SER A 17 -2.79 12.17 -4.55
N ILE A 18 -2.04 12.59 -5.55
CA ILE A 18 -2.35 12.34 -6.96
C ILE A 18 -1.48 11.20 -7.53
N TYR A 19 -1.79 10.78 -8.75
CA TYR A 19 -1.04 9.72 -9.42
C TYR A 19 0.46 10.07 -9.52
N GLY A 20 1.33 9.12 -9.19
CA GLY A 20 2.78 9.31 -9.20
C GLY A 20 3.38 9.96 -7.95
N ASP A 21 2.57 10.55 -7.05
CA ASP A 21 3.05 11.14 -5.79
C ASP A 21 3.76 10.11 -4.90
N ARG A 22 4.51 10.62 -3.92
CA ARG A 22 5.22 9.80 -2.94
C ARG A 22 4.58 9.90 -1.56
N VAL A 23 4.20 8.74 -1.01
CA VAL A 23 3.63 8.59 0.34
C VAL A 23 4.72 8.11 1.31
N LEU A 24 4.85 8.78 2.46
CA LEU A 24 5.78 8.39 3.53
C LEU A 24 5.02 7.73 4.67
N ASP A 25 5.49 6.56 5.12
CA ASP A 25 5.01 5.88 6.32
C ASP A 25 6.18 5.62 7.30
N PRO A 26 6.32 6.38 8.39
CA PRO A 26 7.39 6.20 9.37
C PRO A 26 7.15 5.03 10.33
N PHE A 27 6.00 4.36 10.24
CA PHE A 27 5.62 3.21 11.07
C PHE A 27 5.08 2.08 10.18
N LEU A 28 5.92 1.64 9.25
CA LEU A 28 5.56 0.79 8.12
C LEU A 28 4.82 -0.49 8.56
N GLY A 29 5.23 -1.10 9.68
CA GLY A 29 4.67 -2.34 10.20
C GLY A 29 4.53 -3.39 9.10
N THR A 30 3.30 -3.89 8.89
CA THR A 30 3.02 -4.88 7.84
C THR A 30 2.92 -4.31 6.41
N GLY A 31 3.17 -3.02 6.21
CA GLY A 31 3.26 -2.37 4.90
C GLY A 31 1.93 -2.09 4.22
N THR A 32 0.86 -1.87 4.99
CA THR A 32 -0.49 -1.58 4.47
C THR A 32 -0.55 -0.27 3.70
N THR A 33 0.11 0.79 4.18
CA THR A 33 0.19 2.09 3.50
C THR A 33 0.96 1.99 2.19
N ALA A 34 2.13 1.34 2.21
CA ALA A 34 2.95 1.13 1.02
C ALA A 34 2.21 0.29 -0.04
N LEU A 35 1.44 -0.72 0.39
CA LEU A 35 0.59 -1.48 -0.53
C LEU A 35 -0.53 -0.60 -1.12
N ALA A 36 -1.23 0.20 -0.31
CA ALA A 36 -2.28 1.09 -0.79
C ALA A 36 -1.75 2.11 -1.81
N ALA A 37 -0.57 2.69 -1.56
CA ALA A 37 0.13 3.55 -2.51
C ALA A 37 0.43 2.82 -3.83
N ALA A 38 1.03 1.62 -3.77
CA ALA A 38 1.34 0.84 -4.96
C ALA A 38 0.08 0.48 -5.78
N LEU A 39 -1.00 0.05 -5.11
CA LEU A 39 -2.27 -0.31 -5.78
C LEU A 39 -2.94 0.87 -6.48
N THR A 40 -2.70 2.09 -6.00
CA THR A 40 -3.29 3.31 -6.54
C THR A 40 -2.33 4.06 -7.46
N GLY A 41 -1.15 3.50 -7.78
CA GLY A 41 -0.19 4.13 -8.70
C GLY A 41 0.60 5.28 -8.08
N ARG A 42 0.83 5.23 -6.76
CA ARG A 42 1.73 6.13 -6.02
C ARG A 42 3.03 5.41 -5.67
N ASN A 43 4.09 6.19 -5.51
CA ASN A 43 5.34 5.75 -4.90
C ASN A 43 5.20 5.71 -3.37
N ALA A 44 5.98 4.88 -2.70
CA ALA A 44 5.99 4.81 -1.24
C ALA A 44 7.41 4.73 -0.67
N VAL A 45 7.61 5.36 0.49
CA VAL A 45 8.78 5.19 1.35
C VAL A 45 8.29 4.79 2.73
N GLY A 46 8.87 3.73 3.29
CA GLY A 46 8.44 3.16 4.55
C GLY A 46 9.62 2.90 5.47
N TYR A 47 9.48 3.23 6.75
CA TYR A 47 10.45 2.93 7.79
C TYR A 47 9.77 2.22 8.96
N ASP A 48 10.46 1.27 9.58
CA ASP A 48 10.07 0.68 10.85
C ASP A 48 11.33 0.35 11.66
N VAL A 49 11.23 0.46 12.97
CA VAL A 49 12.30 0.07 13.89
C VAL A 49 12.42 -1.47 13.95
N ASP A 50 11.31 -2.17 13.77
CA ASP A 50 11.26 -3.62 13.82
C ASP A 50 11.58 -4.23 12.45
N ALA A 51 12.81 -4.71 12.35
CA ALA A 51 13.36 -5.46 11.24
C ALA A 51 12.55 -6.71 10.84
N THR A 52 11.78 -7.30 11.76
CA THR A 52 11.09 -8.58 11.54
C THR A 52 9.97 -8.47 10.50
N PHE A 53 9.44 -7.27 10.25
CA PHE A 53 8.42 -7.06 9.23
C PHE A 53 8.96 -7.10 7.79
N ARG A 54 10.27 -6.91 7.58
CA ARG A 54 10.87 -6.78 6.24
C ARG A 54 10.48 -7.91 5.27
N PRO A 55 10.54 -9.20 5.65
CA PRO A 55 10.15 -10.29 4.74
C PRO A 55 8.65 -10.24 4.38
N ALA A 56 7.80 -9.95 5.35
CA ALA A 56 6.34 -9.88 5.17
C ALA A 56 5.95 -8.72 4.24
N VAL A 57 6.53 -7.53 4.46
CA VAL A 57 6.31 -6.35 3.61
C VAL A 57 6.80 -6.62 2.19
N ARG A 58 8.01 -7.17 2.02
CA ARG A 58 8.57 -7.48 0.70
C ARG A 58 7.67 -8.44 -0.08
N LYS A 59 7.24 -9.55 0.55
CA LYS A 59 6.32 -10.52 -0.06
C LYS A 59 5.01 -9.84 -0.49
N ARG A 60 4.46 -8.97 0.34
CA ARG A 60 3.20 -8.25 0.07
C ARG A 60 3.33 -7.26 -1.09
N LEU A 61 4.41 -6.48 -1.14
CA LEU A 61 4.63 -5.49 -2.20
C LEU A 61 4.92 -6.13 -3.56
N LEU A 62 5.63 -7.27 -3.59
CA LEU A 62 5.85 -8.02 -4.83
C LEU A 62 4.55 -8.56 -5.45
N GLN A 63 3.50 -8.75 -4.65
CA GLN A 63 2.17 -9.16 -5.13
C GLN A 63 1.28 -7.99 -5.55
N ALA A 64 1.69 -6.73 -5.32
CA ALA A 64 0.88 -5.56 -5.62
C ALA A 64 0.52 -5.42 -7.13
N PRO A 65 1.43 -5.67 -8.09
CA PRO A 65 1.11 -5.56 -9.52
C PRO A 65 0.02 -6.54 -9.98
N SER A 66 -0.03 -7.75 -9.41
CA SER A 66 -1.09 -8.73 -9.70
C SER A 66 -2.45 -8.29 -9.15
N ARG A 67 -2.45 -7.54 -8.03
CA ARG A 67 -3.66 -7.04 -7.36
C ARG A 67 -4.20 -5.75 -7.98
N SER A 68 -3.33 -4.89 -8.52
CA SER A 68 -3.77 -3.68 -9.24
C SER A 68 -4.56 -4.03 -10.50
N HIS A 69 -4.14 -5.08 -11.23
CA HIS A 69 -4.91 -5.61 -12.36
C HIS A 69 -6.29 -6.12 -11.96
N ALA A 70 -6.43 -6.76 -10.79
CA ALA A 70 -7.72 -7.23 -10.31
C ALA A 70 -8.66 -6.08 -9.91
N LEU A 71 -8.13 -4.99 -9.36
CA LEU A 71 -8.89 -3.79 -8.98
C LEU A 71 -9.28 -2.92 -10.18
N ASN A 72 -8.47 -2.90 -11.24
CA ASN A 72 -8.71 -2.12 -12.45
C ASN A 72 -9.45 -2.88 -13.55
N ARG A 73 -9.96 -4.11 -13.28
CA ARG A 73 -10.86 -4.76 -14.25
C ARG A 73 -12.16 -3.94 -14.31
N PRO A 74 -12.59 -3.50 -15.50
CA PRO A 74 -13.92 -2.94 -15.62
C PRO A 74 -14.93 -4.01 -15.19
N THR A 75 -15.83 -3.66 -14.27
CA THR A 75 -17.01 -4.49 -14.02
C THR A 75 -17.72 -4.71 -15.36
N PRO A 76 -18.05 -5.96 -15.73
CA PRO A 76 -18.82 -6.19 -16.94
C PRO A 76 -20.13 -5.41 -16.82
N ALA A 77 -20.42 -4.63 -17.86
CA ALA A 77 -21.66 -3.86 -18.00
C ALA A 77 -22.87 -4.79 -18.06
#